data_AF-A0AAN8K049-F1
#
_entry.id   AF-A0AAN8K049-F1
#
_cell.length_a   1.000
_cell.length_b   1.000
_cell.length_c   1.000
_cell.angle_alpha   90.00
_cell.angle_beta   90.00
_cell.angle_gamma   90.00
#
_symmetry.space_group_name_H-M   'P 1'
#
loop_
_entity.id
_entity.type
_entity.pdbx_description
1 polymer ?
#
loop_
_entity_poly.entity_id
_entity_poly.type
_entity_poly.pdbx_seq_one_letter_code
_entity_poly.pdbx_strand_id
1 'polypeptide(L)'
;MEKLHLDIKMPEITLINLVNWVAASAMIFGGVVPFIPQYMDIKRTKNAEGFSLFVCLTLLVANILRIMFWFGKHFELPLLAQSFIMVFAMLGLVELCVSVKRNTEIISLKPRRFLDSNSSHTFLDFDWSYFWKWTDFLSYVEFTATFILVVGVLTYIFLTNAIYVELIGFLAVFAEAMLGTPQFYRNFQNKSTIGMSIKMVGFWTCGDIFKTGYFILRSAPPQFWICGMLQVSIDVCILLQVYVYKSPPVKVLKAAQS
;
A
#
# COMPACT_ATOMS: atom_id res chain seq x y z
N MET A 1 10.11 -63.64 13.11
CA MET A 1 9.37 -62.72 14.00
C MET A 1 10.25 -61.52 14.23
N GLU A 2 10.08 -60.46 13.46
CA GLU A 2 10.54 -59.12 13.85
C GLU A 2 9.66 -58.11 13.11
N LYS A 3 8.62 -57.63 13.80
CA LYS A 3 7.80 -56.53 13.32
C LYS A 3 8.65 -55.27 13.47
N LEU A 4 9.22 -54.80 12.38
CA LEU A 4 9.85 -53.49 12.29
C LEU A 4 8.74 -52.45 12.53
N HIS A 5 8.62 -51.99 13.78
CA HIS A 5 7.77 -50.87 14.15
C HIS A 5 8.33 -49.62 13.45
N LEU A 6 7.82 -49.35 12.26
CA LEU A 6 7.93 -48.05 11.60
C LEU A 6 7.13 -47.07 12.46
N ASP A 7 7.79 -46.52 13.47
CA ASP A 7 7.29 -45.43 14.28
C ASP A 7 7.33 -44.16 13.41
N ILE A 8 6.35 -44.06 12.51
CA ILE A 8 6.07 -42.83 11.76
C ILE A 8 5.59 -41.82 12.80
N LYS A 9 6.55 -41.12 13.43
CA LYS A 9 6.31 -39.86 14.11
C LYS A 9 5.78 -38.89 13.07
N MET A 10 4.45 -38.90 12.87
CA MET A 10 3.78 -37.78 12.23
C MET A 10 4.16 -36.55 13.05
N PRO A 11 4.73 -35.49 12.44
CA PRO A 11 5.02 -34.28 13.19
C PRO A 11 3.70 -33.80 13.77
N GLU A 12 3.54 -33.86 15.09
CA GLU A 12 2.37 -33.28 15.74
C GLU A 12 2.30 -31.82 15.31
N ILE A 13 1.28 -31.47 14.55
CA ILE A 13 0.95 -30.07 14.27
C ILE A 13 0.53 -29.51 15.61
N THR A 14 1.49 -29.05 16.41
CA THR A 14 1.23 -28.38 17.68
C THR A 14 0.36 -27.16 17.36
N LEU A 15 -0.67 -26.90 18.17
CA LEU A 15 -1.56 -25.74 18.01
C LEU A 15 -0.77 -24.43 17.80
N ILE A 16 0.39 -24.30 18.46
CA ILE A 16 1.34 -23.18 18.33
C ILE A 16 1.90 -23.07 16.91
N ASN A 17 2.28 -24.19 16.29
CA ASN A 17 2.77 -24.20 14.91
C ASN A 17 1.66 -23.77 13.96
N LEU A 18 0.44 -24.28 14.14
CA LEU A 18 -0.71 -23.86 13.35
C LEU A 18 -0.96 -22.35 13.47
N VAL A 19 -0.97 -21.81 14.68
CA VAL A 19 -1.14 -20.37 14.94
C VAL A 19 -0.03 -19.55 14.26
N ASN A 20 1.23 -20.01 14.33
CA ASN A 20 2.34 -19.33 13.67
C ASN A 20 2.23 -19.34 12.15
N TRP A 21 1.80 -20.46 11.55
CA TRP A 21 1.57 -20.57 10.11
C TRP A 21 0.43 -19.66 9.65
N VAL A 22 -0.67 -19.62 10.40
CA VAL A 22 -1.80 -18.73 10.12
C VAL A 22 -1.37 -17.26 10.25
N ALA A 23 -0.64 -16.91 11.32
CA ALA A 23 -0.17 -15.55 11.53
C ALA A 23 0.81 -15.10 10.43
N ALA A 24 1.75 -15.97 10.03
CA ALA A 24 2.66 -15.70 8.92
C ALA A 24 1.91 -15.51 7.59
N SER A 25 0.92 -16.36 7.31
CA SER A 25 0.09 -16.25 6.11
C SER A 25 -0.72 -14.95 6.11
N ALA A 26 -1.33 -14.60 7.25
CA ALA A 26 -2.05 -13.35 7.44
C ALA A 26 -1.11 -12.13 7.25
N MET A 27 0.12 -12.21 7.72
CA MET A 27 1.13 -11.16 7.49
C MET A 27 1.50 -11.02 6.02
N ILE A 28 1.69 -12.14 5.30
CA ILE A 28 2.08 -12.15 3.88
C ILE A 28 1.00 -11.50 3.00
N PHE A 29 -0.27 -11.90 3.20
CA PHE A 29 -1.37 -11.48 2.32
C PHE A 29 -2.17 -10.29 2.84
N GLY A 30 -2.14 -10.04 4.15
CA GLY A 30 -3.02 -9.06 4.81
C GLY A 30 -2.94 -7.66 4.23
N GLY A 31 -1.74 -7.21 3.85
CA GLY A 31 -1.55 -5.90 3.20
C GLY A 31 -2.19 -5.77 1.83
N VAL A 32 -2.38 -6.88 1.09
CA VAL A 32 -2.91 -6.89 -0.28
C VAL A 32 -4.44 -7.00 -0.30
N VAL A 33 -5.01 -7.68 0.70
CA VAL A 33 -6.45 -7.96 0.79
C VAL A 33 -7.34 -6.72 0.59
N PRO A 34 -7.07 -5.54 1.18
CA PRO A 34 -7.88 -4.35 0.99
C PRO A 34 -7.95 -3.85 -0.47
N PHE A 35 -6.95 -4.18 -1.29
CA PHE A 35 -6.86 -3.76 -2.69
C PHE A 35 -7.57 -4.71 -3.65
N ILE A 36 -7.94 -5.93 -3.21
CA ILE A 36 -8.65 -6.90 -4.03
C ILE A 36 -10.06 -6.39 -4.40
N PRO A 37 -10.91 -5.94 -3.46
CA PRO A 37 -12.20 -5.34 -3.81
C PRO A 37 -12.05 -4.15 -4.75
N GLN A 38 -11.05 -3.29 -4.49
CA GLN A 38 -10.76 -2.12 -5.33
C GLN A 38 -10.43 -2.52 -6.77
N TYR A 39 -9.58 -3.54 -6.95
CA TYR A 39 -9.25 -4.09 -8.26
C TYR A 39 -10.50 -4.62 -8.97
N MET A 40 -11.33 -5.40 -8.26
CA MET A 40 -12.56 -5.96 -8.81
C MET A 40 -13.56 -4.87 -9.23
N ASP A 41 -13.70 -3.82 -8.42
CA ASP A 41 -14.61 -2.71 -8.67
C ASP A 41 -14.18 -1.90 -9.90
N ILE A 42 -12.89 -1.57 -10.03
CA ILE A 42 -12.36 -0.87 -11.22
C ILE A 42 -12.52 -1.75 -12.47
N LYS A 43 -12.25 -3.06 -12.36
CA LYS A 43 -12.38 -3.99 -13.49
C LYS A 43 -13.83 -4.13 -13.97
N ARG A 44 -14.78 -4.14 -13.02
CA ARG A 44 -16.23 -4.25 -13.30
C ARG A 44 -16.82 -2.95 -13.83
N THR A 45 -16.52 -1.83 -13.19
CA THR A 45 -17.10 -0.52 -13.55
C THR A 45 -16.44 0.11 -14.77
N LYS A 46 -15.22 -0.34 -15.14
CA LYS A 46 -14.39 0.32 -16.16
C LYS A 46 -14.18 1.81 -15.87
N ASN A 47 -14.18 2.17 -14.59
CA ASN A 47 -13.89 3.53 -14.13
C ASN A 47 -12.77 3.48 -13.08
N ALA A 48 -11.70 4.22 -13.31
CA ALA A 48 -10.53 4.31 -12.43
C ALA A 48 -10.36 5.70 -11.80
N GLU A 49 -11.31 6.63 -11.97
CA GLU A 49 -11.20 8.00 -11.44
C GLU A 49 -11.28 8.07 -9.91
N GLY A 50 -11.99 7.12 -9.28
CA GLY A 50 -12.15 7.07 -7.82
C GLY A 50 -10.92 6.57 -7.05
N PHE A 51 -9.90 6.06 -7.74
CA PHE A 51 -8.70 5.50 -7.12
C PHE A 51 -7.44 6.30 -7.45
N SER A 52 -6.67 6.66 -6.42
CA SER A 52 -5.46 7.44 -6.59
C SER A 52 -4.26 6.55 -6.90
N LEU A 53 -3.67 6.72 -8.08
CA LEU A 53 -2.41 6.05 -8.46
C LEU A 53 -1.23 6.40 -7.54
N PHE A 54 -1.29 7.53 -6.83
CA PHE A 54 -0.27 7.90 -5.84
C PHE A 54 -0.24 6.94 -4.64
N VAL A 55 -1.36 6.29 -4.31
CA VAL A 55 -1.37 5.24 -3.28
C VAL A 55 -0.50 4.06 -3.73
N CYS A 56 -0.62 3.65 -5.00
CA CYS A 56 0.26 2.64 -5.58
C CYS A 56 1.72 3.09 -5.57
N LEU A 57 2.02 4.35 -5.90
CA LEU A 57 3.39 4.88 -5.85
C LEU A 57 3.97 4.76 -4.44
N THR A 58 3.27 5.29 -3.44
CA THR A 58 3.72 5.27 -2.04
C THR A 58 3.99 3.84 -1.59
N LEU A 59 3.12 2.90 -1.93
CA LEU A 59 3.27 1.50 -1.59
C LEU A 59 4.41 0.81 -2.36
N LEU A 60 4.60 1.11 -3.65
CA LEU A 60 5.76 0.62 -4.41
C LEU A 60 7.07 1.10 -3.77
N VAL A 61 7.19 2.40 -3.53
CA VAL A 61 8.37 3.00 -2.90
C VAL A 61 8.61 2.39 -1.51
N ALA A 62 7.58 2.34 -0.66
CA ALA A 62 7.66 1.77 0.68
C ALA A 62 8.15 0.31 0.69
N ASN A 63 7.62 -0.54 -0.20
CA ASN A 63 7.98 -1.95 -0.23
C ASN A 63 9.35 -2.20 -0.90
N ILE A 64 9.73 -1.40 -1.90
CA ILE A 64 11.08 -1.46 -2.49
C ILE A 64 12.14 -1.06 -1.46
N LEU A 65 11.94 0.07 -0.76
CA LEU A 65 12.84 0.50 0.32
C LEU A 65 12.95 -0.56 1.42
N ARG A 66 11.86 -1.25 1.75
CA ARG A 66 11.84 -2.31 2.76
C ARG A 66 12.61 -3.57 2.32
N ILE A 67 12.53 -3.94 1.05
CA ILE A 67 13.35 -5.01 0.48
C ILE A 67 14.83 -4.63 0.57
N MET A 68 15.18 -3.36 0.25
CA MET A 68 16.55 -2.86 0.38
C MET A 68 17.02 -2.83 1.84
N PHE A 69 16.15 -2.44 2.77
CA PHE A 69 16.42 -2.45 4.22
C PHE A 69 16.77 -3.85 4.72
N TRP A 70 16.13 -4.90 4.21
CA TRP A 70 16.36 -6.29 4.64
C TRP A 70 17.81 -6.73 4.46
N PHE A 71 18.48 -6.28 3.39
CA PHE A 71 19.89 -6.59 3.16
C PHE A 71 20.83 -5.96 4.21
N GLY A 72 20.47 -4.80 4.75
CA GLY A 72 21.23 -4.14 5.83
C GLY A 72 20.90 -4.70 7.20
N LYS A 73 19.60 -4.90 7.49
CA LYS A 73 19.12 -5.47 8.75
C LYS A 73 18.03 -6.50 8.47
N HIS A 74 18.38 -7.76 8.67
CA HIS A 74 17.48 -8.88 8.41
C HIS A 74 16.31 -8.87 9.40
N PHE A 75 15.11 -9.02 8.85
CA PHE A 75 13.88 -9.23 9.60
C PHE A 75 13.15 -10.47 9.05
N GLU A 76 12.09 -10.88 9.74
CA GLU A 76 11.29 -12.07 9.46
C GLU A 76 10.89 -12.22 7.98
N LEU A 77 11.11 -13.42 7.41
CA LEU A 77 10.84 -13.72 6.00
C LEU A 77 9.39 -13.46 5.55
N PRO A 78 8.34 -13.70 6.37
CA PRO A 78 6.97 -13.33 6.02
C PRO A 78 6.79 -11.85 5.63
N LEU A 79 7.50 -10.92 6.28
CA LEU A 79 7.43 -9.49 5.96
C LEU A 79 8.15 -9.17 4.64
N LEU A 80 9.23 -9.90 4.35
CA LEU A 80 9.94 -9.75 3.08
C LEU A 80 9.07 -10.27 1.93
N ALA A 81 8.47 -11.45 2.10
CA ALA A 81 7.52 -12.02 1.15
C ALA A 81 6.32 -11.09 0.94
N GLN A 82 5.77 -10.53 2.02
CA GLN A 82 4.72 -9.49 1.96
C GLN A 82 5.14 -8.32 1.08
N SER A 83 6.39 -7.87 1.15
CA SER A 83 6.88 -6.73 0.37
C SER A 83 6.91 -7.04 -1.13
N PHE A 84 7.39 -8.23 -1.52
CA PHE A 84 7.39 -8.66 -2.92
C PHE A 84 5.97 -8.79 -3.47
N ILE A 85 5.08 -9.49 -2.76
CA ILE A 85 3.68 -9.64 -3.19
C ILE A 85 3.01 -8.27 -3.33
N MET A 86 3.27 -7.36 -2.40
CA MET A 86 2.72 -6.02 -2.44
C MET A 86 3.22 -5.23 -3.65
N VAL A 87 4.50 -5.32 -4.01
CA VAL A 87 5.04 -4.71 -5.24
C VAL A 87 4.30 -5.22 -6.48
N PHE A 88 4.15 -6.54 -6.62
CA PHE A 88 3.41 -7.12 -7.75
C PHE A 88 1.94 -6.70 -7.78
N ALA A 89 1.27 -6.70 -6.63
CA ALA A 89 -0.12 -6.27 -6.52
C ALA A 89 -0.32 -4.80 -6.93
N MET A 90 0.59 -3.91 -6.48
CA MET A 90 0.53 -2.50 -6.85
C MET A 90 0.79 -2.28 -8.35
N LEU A 91 1.75 -3.00 -8.95
CA LEU A 91 1.97 -2.95 -10.40
C LEU A 91 0.75 -3.44 -11.17
N GLY A 92 0.12 -4.55 -10.75
CA GLY A 92 -1.10 -5.05 -11.37
C GLY A 92 -2.29 -4.09 -11.24
N LEU A 93 -2.40 -3.35 -10.13
CA LEU A 93 -3.41 -2.32 -9.95
C LEU A 93 -3.13 -1.09 -10.82
N VAL A 94 -1.87 -0.67 -10.94
CA VAL A 94 -1.45 0.40 -11.88
C VAL A 94 -1.78 0.00 -13.31
N GLU A 95 -1.42 -1.21 -13.74
CA GLU A 95 -1.73 -1.72 -15.08
C GLU A 95 -3.23 -1.66 -15.37
N LEU A 96 -4.06 -2.15 -14.44
CA LEU A 96 -5.52 -2.10 -14.58
C LEU A 96 -6.02 -0.66 -14.71
N CYS A 97 -5.60 0.23 -13.82
CA CYS A 97 -6.03 1.62 -13.82
C CYS A 97 -5.65 2.34 -15.12
N VAL A 98 -4.41 2.15 -15.57
CA VAL A 98 -3.89 2.75 -16.80
C VAL A 98 -4.59 2.18 -18.03
N SER A 99 -4.81 0.87 -18.08
CA SER A 99 -5.55 0.21 -19.17
C SER A 99 -6.98 0.73 -19.28
N VAL A 100 -7.68 0.91 -18.15
CA VAL A 100 -9.02 1.50 -18.11
C VAL A 100 -9.01 2.96 -18.60
N LYS A 101 -8.12 3.81 -18.05
CA LYS A 101 -8.01 5.22 -18.45
C LYS A 101 -7.73 5.38 -19.94
N ARG A 102 -6.77 4.61 -20.46
CA ARG A 102 -6.43 4.61 -21.88
C ARG A 102 -7.62 4.24 -22.76
N ASN A 103 -8.38 3.23 -22.39
CA ASN A 103 -9.57 2.82 -23.15
C ASN A 103 -10.65 3.92 -23.13
N THR A 104 -10.88 4.57 -22.00
CA THR A 104 -11.84 5.67 -21.88
C THR A 104 -11.43 6.90 -22.72
N GLU A 105 -10.15 7.26 -22.70
CA GLU A 105 -9.61 8.38 -23.51
C GLU A 105 -9.61 8.08 -25.01
N ILE A 106 -9.30 6.83 -25.42
CA ILE A 106 -9.38 6.42 -26.83
C ILE A 106 -10.83 6.50 -27.35
N ILE A 107 -11.81 6.14 -26.52
CA ILE A 107 -13.23 6.21 -26.87
C ILE A 107 -13.70 7.68 -27.00
N SER A 108 -13.18 8.60 -26.17
CA SER A 108 -13.55 10.02 -26.23
C SER A 108 -12.86 10.82 -27.34
N LEU A 109 -11.71 10.35 -27.85
CA LEU A 109 -10.88 11.07 -28.83
C LEU A 109 -11.17 10.74 -30.32
N LYS A 110 -12.20 9.95 -30.64
CA LYS A 110 -12.51 9.58 -32.03
C LYS A 110 -12.85 10.76 -33.00
N PRO A 111 -13.06 12.04 -32.58
CA PRO A 111 -13.15 13.13 -33.56
C PRO A 111 -12.04 14.21 -33.54
N ARG A 112 -10.89 14.07 -32.83
CA ARG A 112 -9.95 15.22 -32.68
C ARG A 112 -8.45 15.02 -33.01
N ARG A 113 -8.03 13.93 -33.64
CA ARG A 113 -6.60 13.73 -34.02
C ARG A 113 -6.29 14.04 -35.49
N PHE A 114 -6.72 15.20 -36.00
CA PHE A 114 -6.28 15.66 -37.33
C PHE A 114 -5.47 16.96 -37.33
N LEU A 115 -5.23 17.59 -36.18
CA LEU A 115 -4.40 18.79 -36.08
C LEU A 115 -3.67 18.79 -34.72
N ASP A 116 -2.48 18.19 -34.67
CA ASP A 116 -1.31 18.92 -34.19
C ASP A 116 -0.05 18.09 -34.40
N SER A 117 0.73 18.54 -35.37
CA SER A 117 2.07 18.08 -35.67
C SER A 117 3.03 19.09 -35.05
N ASN A 118 4.07 18.58 -34.38
CA ASN A 118 5.25 19.27 -33.83
C ASN A 118 5.14 19.81 -32.41
N SER A 119 5.33 18.90 -31.44
CA SER A 119 5.87 19.25 -30.11
C SER A 119 7.07 18.36 -29.83
N SER A 120 8.25 18.82 -30.23
CA SER A 120 9.53 18.23 -29.81
C SER A 120 9.72 18.48 -28.32
N HIS A 121 9.26 17.58 -27.47
CA HIS A 121 9.50 17.64 -26.03
C HIS A 121 10.95 17.22 -25.74
N THR A 122 11.74 18.20 -25.31
CA THR A 122 13.09 18.03 -24.78
C THR A 122 13.06 17.13 -23.54
N PHE A 123 14.03 16.22 -23.41
CA PHE A 123 14.16 15.20 -22.34
C PHE A 123 14.22 15.72 -20.88
N LEU A 124 14.12 17.04 -20.65
CA LEU A 124 14.32 17.70 -19.36
C LEU A 124 13.14 18.57 -18.89
N ASP A 125 11.97 18.45 -19.52
CA ASP A 125 10.76 19.14 -19.04
C ASP A 125 10.16 18.34 -17.87
N PHE A 126 10.86 18.36 -16.73
CA PHE A 126 10.46 17.64 -15.51
C PHE A 126 9.36 18.43 -14.78
N ASP A 127 8.20 18.53 -15.41
CA ASP A 127 7.05 19.17 -14.80
C ASP A 127 6.40 18.21 -13.80
N TRP A 128 6.63 18.49 -12.50
CA TRP A 128 6.14 17.70 -11.37
C TRP A 128 4.62 17.55 -11.38
N SER A 129 3.89 18.45 -12.07
CA SER A 129 2.43 18.38 -12.18
C SER A 129 1.94 17.14 -12.97
N TYR A 130 2.78 16.57 -13.84
CA TYR A 130 2.51 15.37 -14.64
C TYR A 130 3.17 14.10 -14.08
N PHE A 131 3.93 14.21 -12.99
CA PHE A 131 4.57 13.06 -12.35
C PHE A 131 3.52 12.02 -11.93
N TRP A 132 3.79 10.75 -12.27
CA TRP A 132 2.92 9.61 -11.97
C TRP A 132 1.51 9.65 -12.59
N LYS A 133 1.34 10.38 -13.70
CA LYS A 133 0.09 10.48 -14.49
C LYS A 133 0.28 10.03 -15.94
N TRP A 134 1.18 9.08 -16.19
CA TRP A 134 1.48 8.58 -17.53
C TRP A 134 0.33 7.72 -18.10
N THR A 135 0.23 7.69 -19.43
CA THR A 135 -0.82 7.00 -20.20
C THR A 135 -0.50 5.53 -20.51
N ASP A 136 0.78 5.18 -20.45
CA ASP A 136 1.32 3.87 -20.75
C ASP A 136 1.80 3.17 -19.48
N PHE A 137 1.62 1.86 -19.40
CA PHE A 137 2.05 1.08 -18.24
C PHE A 137 3.58 0.94 -18.19
N LEU A 138 4.23 0.95 -19.35
CA LEU A 138 5.68 0.78 -19.47
C LEU A 138 6.45 1.87 -18.73
N SER A 139 6.04 3.14 -18.83
CA SER A 139 6.65 4.25 -18.09
C SER A 139 6.64 4.03 -16.57
N TYR A 140 5.59 3.40 -16.02
CA TYR A 140 5.55 3.07 -14.58
C TYR A 140 6.54 1.96 -14.22
N VAL A 141 6.69 0.95 -15.09
CA VAL A 141 7.66 -0.13 -14.91
C VAL A 141 9.09 0.40 -15.04
N GLU A 142 9.37 1.24 -16.03
CA GLU A 142 10.68 1.87 -16.23
C GLU A 142 11.07 2.76 -15.05
N PHE A 143 10.15 3.59 -14.56
CA PHE A 143 10.39 4.37 -13.34
C PHE A 143 10.67 3.45 -12.15
N THR A 144 9.86 2.42 -11.96
CA THR A 144 10.02 1.49 -10.83
C THR A 144 11.35 0.75 -10.90
N ALA A 145 11.75 0.28 -12.08
CA ALA A 145 13.04 -0.37 -12.32
C ALA A 145 14.21 0.59 -12.08
N THR A 146 14.10 1.83 -12.56
CA THR A 146 15.10 2.88 -12.33
C THR A 146 15.23 3.19 -10.83
N PHE A 147 14.11 3.30 -10.11
CA PHE A 147 14.11 3.50 -8.67
C PHE A 147 14.77 2.34 -7.92
N ILE A 148 14.44 1.09 -8.28
CA ILE A 148 15.09 -0.11 -7.72
C ILE A 148 16.60 -0.08 -7.98
N LEU A 149 17.03 0.26 -9.20
CA LEU A 149 18.45 0.32 -9.55
C LEU A 149 19.18 1.40 -8.75
N VAL A 150 18.64 2.61 -8.70
CA VAL A 150 19.25 3.74 -7.98
C VAL A 150 19.35 3.44 -6.48
N VAL A 151 18.24 3.04 -5.85
CA VAL A 151 18.25 2.69 -4.42
C VAL A 151 19.12 1.46 -4.16
N GLY A 152 19.13 0.48 -5.07
CA GLY A 152 19.98 -0.71 -4.97
C GLY A 152 21.46 -0.38 -5.00
N VAL A 153 21.89 0.48 -5.92
CA VAL A 153 23.29 0.97 -6.01
C VAL A 153 23.67 1.76 -4.76
N LEU A 154 22.81 2.69 -4.32
CA LEU A 154 23.04 3.44 -3.08
C LEU A 154 23.14 2.49 -1.87
N THR A 155 22.28 1.48 -1.81
CA THR A 155 22.25 0.52 -0.70
C THR A 155 23.48 -0.35 -0.71
N TYR A 156 23.95 -0.77 -1.88
CA TYR A 156 25.21 -1.50 -2.02
C TYR A 156 26.42 -0.69 -1.54
N ILE A 157 26.49 0.60 -1.91
CA ILE A 157 27.60 1.49 -1.52
C ILE A 157 27.57 1.79 -0.01
N PHE A 158 26.39 2.05 0.55
CA PHE A 158 26.23 2.49 1.94
C PHE A 158 25.79 1.38 2.91
N LEU A 159 25.89 0.10 2.52
CA LEU A 159 25.38 -1.03 3.32
C LEU A 159 26.01 -1.10 4.72
N THR A 160 27.29 -0.73 4.84
CA THR A 160 28.02 -0.74 6.11
C THR A 160 27.70 0.45 7.00
N ASN A 161 27.04 1.48 6.47
CA ASN A 161 26.68 2.68 7.21
C ASN A 161 25.35 2.47 7.94
N ALA A 162 25.43 2.33 9.27
CA ALA A 162 24.25 2.12 10.11
C ALA A 162 23.19 3.23 9.96
N ILE A 163 23.60 4.50 9.86
CA ILE A 163 22.66 5.63 9.74
C ILE A 163 21.83 5.48 8.47
N TYR A 164 22.48 5.11 7.35
CA TYR A 164 21.81 4.88 6.08
C TYR A 164 20.79 3.73 6.18
N VAL A 165 21.21 2.58 6.74
CA VAL A 165 20.35 1.40 6.89
C VAL A 165 19.13 1.71 7.77
N GLU A 166 19.33 2.39 8.91
CA GLU A 166 18.23 2.78 9.79
C GLU A 166 17.28 3.78 9.11
N LEU A 167 17.82 4.73 8.33
CA LEU A 167 17.04 5.73 7.59
C LEU A 167 16.19 5.11 6.50
N ILE A 168 16.74 4.19 5.69
CA ILE A 168 15.94 3.48 4.68
C ILE A 168 14.85 2.66 5.32
N GLY A 169 15.18 1.92 6.39
CA GLY A 169 14.19 1.18 7.17
C GLY A 169 13.06 2.09 7.65
N PHE A 170 13.40 3.24 8.23
CA PHE A 170 12.43 4.23 8.71
C PHE A 170 11.57 4.76 7.57
N LEU A 171 12.17 5.25 6.49
CA LEU A 171 11.43 5.79 5.33
C LEU A 171 10.48 4.75 4.72
N ALA A 172 10.90 3.48 4.65
CA ALA A 172 10.09 2.39 4.12
C ALA A 172 8.80 2.20 4.90
N VAL A 173 8.88 2.05 6.23
CA VAL A 173 7.70 1.81 7.07
C VAL A 173 6.94 3.09 7.39
N PHE A 174 7.59 4.25 7.40
CA PHE A 174 6.95 5.54 7.59
C PHE A 174 6.07 5.90 6.38
N ALA A 175 6.55 5.69 5.16
CA ALA A 175 5.74 5.88 3.95
C ALA A 175 4.46 5.02 3.98
N GLU A 176 4.56 3.77 4.46
CA GLU A 176 3.40 2.91 4.69
C GLU A 176 2.50 3.42 5.82
N ALA A 177 3.08 3.94 6.92
CA ALA A 177 2.32 4.48 8.03
C ALA A 177 1.47 5.69 7.66
N MET A 178 1.91 6.46 6.66
CA MET A 178 1.23 7.68 6.24
C MET A 178 0.01 7.44 5.34
N LEU A 179 -0.30 6.19 4.95
CA LEU A 179 -1.42 5.90 4.05
C LEU A 179 -2.79 6.33 4.59
N GLY A 180 -3.02 6.24 5.90
CA GLY A 180 -4.26 6.70 6.55
C GLY A 180 -4.34 8.23 6.73
N THR A 181 -3.21 8.93 6.67
CA THR A 181 -3.13 10.37 6.99
C THR A 181 -3.96 11.26 6.06
N PRO A 182 -3.97 11.05 4.72
CA PRO A 182 -4.83 11.83 3.84
C PRO A 182 -6.31 11.75 4.21
N GLN A 183 -6.79 10.58 4.65
CA GLN A 183 -8.18 10.41 5.09
C GLN A 183 -8.43 11.18 6.40
N PHE A 184 -7.53 11.06 7.37
CA PHE A 184 -7.57 11.84 8.61
C PHE A 184 -7.63 13.35 8.34
N TYR A 185 -6.75 13.84 7.46
CA TYR A 185 -6.68 15.25 7.11
C TYR A 185 -7.94 15.72 6.37
N ARG A 186 -8.45 14.94 5.41
CA ARG A 186 -9.68 15.25 4.69
C ARG A 186 -10.88 15.37 5.63
N ASN A 187 -11.02 14.43 6.57
CA ASN A 187 -12.06 14.49 7.60
C ASN A 187 -11.92 15.75 8.46
N PHE A 188 -10.68 16.10 8.84
CA PHE A 188 -10.40 17.29 9.63
C PHE A 188 -10.74 18.59 8.89
N GLN A 189 -10.42 18.69 7.61
CA GLN A 189 -10.75 19.85 6.76
C GLN A 189 -12.26 19.97 6.55
N ASN A 190 -12.90 18.88 6.17
CA ASN A 190 -14.33 18.89 5.84
C ASN A 190 -15.25 18.90 7.07
N LYS A 191 -14.70 18.65 8.27
CA LYS A 191 -15.45 18.45 9.52
C LYS A 191 -16.60 17.44 9.36
N SER A 192 -16.40 16.45 8.51
CA SER A 192 -17.41 15.45 8.14
C SER A 192 -16.73 14.14 7.74
N THR A 193 -17.39 13.04 8.06
CA THR A 193 -16.99 11.67 7.68
C THR A 193 -17.95 11.05 6.66
N ILE A 194 -18.84 11.85 6.06
CA ILE A 194 -19.79 11.40 5.03
C ILE A 194 -19.03 10.89 3.81
N GLY A 195 -19.37 9.67 3.36
CA GLY A 195 -18.72 8.99 2.23
C GLY A 195 -17.54 8.09 2.62
N MET A 196 -17.17 8.03 3.89
CA MET A 196 -16.18 7.09 4.41
C MET A 196 -16.85 5.82 4.97
N SER A 197 -16.33 4.64 4.61
CA SER A 197 -16.80 3.37 5.17
C SER A 197 -16.19 3.12 6.55
N ILE A 198 -16.99 3.27 7.61
CA ILE A 198 -16.55 3.03 8.99
C ILE A 198 -16.06 1.58 9.18
N LYS A 199 -16.74 0.62 8.54
CA LYS A 199 -16.36 -0.80 8.60
C LYS A 199 -14.97 -1.05 8.02
N MET A 200 -14.62 -0.35 6.94
CA MET A 200 -13.30 -0.45 6.32
C MET A 200 -12.21 0.04 7.27
N VAL A 201 -12.40 1.21 7.89
CA VAL A 201 -11.46 1.76 8.87
C VAL A 201 -11.31 0.79 10.06
N GLY A 202 -12.40 0.19 10.55
CA GLY A 202 -12.30 -0.82 11.62
C GLY A 202 -11.49 -2.06 11.22
N PHE A 203 -11.56 -2.51 9.97
CA PHE A 203 -10.72 -3.59 9.46
C PHE A 203 -9.25 -3.19 9.35
N TRP A 204 -8.95 -1.96 8.94
CA TRP A 204 -7.58 -1.42 8.96
C TRP A 204 -7.02 -1.42 10.37
N THR A 205 -7.78 -0.91 11.35
CA THR A 205 -7.33 -0.83 12.74
C THR A 205 -7.04 -2.20 13.31
N CYS A 206 -7.91 -3.18 13.05
CA CYS A 206 -7.70 -4.56 13.46
C CYS A 206 -6.44 -5.17 12.83
N GLY A 207 -6.26 -4.95 11.52
CA GLY A 207 -5.07 -5.39 10.78
C GLY A 207 -3.78 -4.78 11.32
N ASP A 208 -3.77 -3.47 11.59
CA ASP A 208 -2.59 -2.74 12.06
C ASP A 208 -2.25 -3.06 13.52
N ILE A 209 -3.26 -3.31 14.38
CA ILE A 209 -3.05 -3.85 15.74
C ILE A 209 -2.41 -5.23 15.66
N PHE A 210 -2.96 -6.13 14.83
CA PHE A 210 -2.41 -7.47 14.64
C PHE A 210 -0.95 -7.41 14.14
N LYS A 211 -0.69 -6.58 13.13
CA LYS A 211 0.64 -6.38 12.53
C LYS A 211 1.64 -5.83 13.54
N THR A 212 1.24 -4.83 14.32
CA THR A 212 2.07 -4.22 15.37
C THR A 212 2.38 -5.22 16.49
N GLY A 213 1.38 -6.00 16.91
CA GLY A 213 1.58 -7.11 17.85
C GLY A 213 2.57 -8.15 17.31
N TYR A 214 2.46 -8.51 16.04
CA TYR A 214 3.39 -9.41 15.37
C TYR A 214 4.83 -8.87 15.39
N PHE A 215 5.03 -7.58 15.12
CA PHE A 215 6.34 -6.93 15.17
C PHE A 215 6.98 -6.98 16.55
N ILE A 216 6.19 -6.70 17.61
CA ILE A 216 6.67 -6.74 18.99
C ILE A 216 7.03 -8.17 19.38
N LEU A 217 6.15 -9.14 19.11
CA LEU A 217 6.36 -10.55 19.45
C LEU A 217 7.56 -11.16 18.72
N ARG A 218 7.83 -10.74 17.48
CA ARG A 218 8.96 -11.21 16.68
C ARG A 218 10.23 -10.38 16.84
N SER A 219 10.26 -9.44 17.80
CA SER A 219 11.41 -8.55 18.02
C SER A 219 11.90 -7.88 16.72
N ALA A 220 10.95 -7.46 15.88
CA ALA A 220 11.26 -6.80 14.62
C ALA A 220 12.02 -5.48 14.86
N PRO A 221 12.77 -4.98 13.87
CA PRO A 221 13.50 -3.72 13.99
C PRO A 221 12.61 -2.57 14.50
N PRO A 222 13.14 -1.63 15.31
CA PRO A 222 12.33 -0.63 16.00
C PRO A 222 11.39 0.19 15.11
N GLN A 223 11.82 0.45 13.88
CA GLN A 223 11.05 1.17 12.88
C GLN A 223 9.65 0.56 12.68
N PHE A 224 9.55 -0.77 12.64
CA PHE A 224 8.31 -1.49 12.37
C PHE A 224 7.26 -1.26 13.43
N TRP A 225 7.57 -1.47 14.72
CA TRP A 225 6.58 -1.30 15.78
C TRP A 225 6.33 0.18 16.10
N ILE A 226 7.31 1.07 15.95
CA ILE A 226 7.09 2.53 16.10
C ILE A 226 6.10 3.02 15.04
N CYS A 227 6.32 2.68 13.77
CA CYS A 227 5.43 3.06 12.68
C CYS A 227 4.09 2.31 12.73
N GLY A 228 4.08 1.06 13.21
CA GLY A 228 2.84 0.31 13.47
C GLY A 228 1.98 0.98 14.54
N MET A 229 2.58 1.44 15.64
CA MET A 229 1.86 2.22 16.64
C MET A 229 1.33 3.55 16.08
N LEU A 230 2.08 4.20 15.17
CA LEU A 230 1.62 5.39 14.47
C LEU A 230 0.41 5.08 13.57
N GLN A 231 0.42 3.97 12.83
CA GLN A 231 -0.72 3.50 12.01
C GLN A 231 -1.97 3.31 12.86
N VAL A 232 -1.85 2.54 13.93
CA VAL A 232 -2.97 2.30 14.88
C VAL A 232 -3.47 3.62 15.46
N SER A 233 -2.57 4.56 15.76
CA SER A 233 -2.95 5.89 16.29
C SER A 233 -3.74 6.71 15.26
N ILE A 234 -3.29 6.75 14.00
CA ILE A 234 -3.98 7.45 12.90
C ILE A 234 -5.39 6.87 12.73
N ASP A 235 -5.50 5.56 12.72
CA ASP A 235 -6.76 4.84 12.59
C ASP A 235 -7.73 5.14 13.74
N VAL A 236 -7.24 5.10 14.98
CA VAL A 236 -8.02 5.51 16.16
C VAL A 236 -8.45 6.97 16.03
N CYS A 237 -7.57 7.87 15.59
CA CYS A 237 -7.92 9.26 15.35
C CYS A 237 -9.03 9.41 14.28
N ILE A 238 -9.01 8.62 13.21
CA ILE A 238 -10.08 8.60 12.20
C ILE A 238 -11.39 8.10 12.80
N LEU A 239 -11.36 7.03 13.61
CA LEU A 239 -12.56 6.54 14.30
C LEU A 239 -13.10 7.55 15.32
N LEU A 240 -12.23 8.28 16.01
CA LEU A 240 -12.63 9.39 16.88
C LEU A 240 -13.30 10.51 16.09
N GLN A 241 -12.79 10.85 14.89
CA GLN A 241 -13.46 11.81 14.01
C GLN A 241 -14.86 11.35 13.61
N VAL A 242 -15.10 10.05 13.43
CA VAL A 242 -16.45 9.51 13.19
C VAL A 242 -17.38 9.76 14.37
N TYR A 243 -16.88 9.59 15.60
CA TYR A 243 -17.66 9.84 16.80
C TYR A 243 -17.94 11.33 17.03
N VAL A 244 -16.93 12.19 16.83
CA VAL A 244 -17.00 13.64 17.07
C VAL A 244 -17.80 14.34 15.96
N TYR A 245 -17.54 14.02 14.70
CA TYR A 245 -18.23 14.62 13.55
C TYR A 245 -19.53 13.91 13.23
N LYS A 246 -20.27 13.40 14.23
CA LYS A 246 -21.66 12.96 14.08
C LYS A 246 -22.50 14.16 13.62
N SER A 247 -22.45 14.48 12.34
CA SER A 247 -23.29 15.51 11.74
C SER A 247 -24.72 14.95 11.63
N PRO A 248 -25.75 15.72 12.01
CA PRO A 248 -27.14 15.36 11.75
C PRO A 248 -27.36 15.17 10.24
N PRO A 249 -28.35 14.35 9.82
CA PRO A 249 -28.57 14.07 8.40
C PRO A 249 -28.78 15.36 7.60
N VAL A 250 -28.02 15.50 6.51
CA VAL A 250 -28.00 16.65 5.57
C VAL A 250 -29.40 17.01 5.01
N LYS A 251 -30.42 16.17 5.23
CA LYS A 251 -31.81 16.48 4.89
C LYS A 251 -32.40 17.69 5.65
N VAL A 252 -31.80 18.15 6.76
CA VAL A 252 -32.36 19.26 7.56
C VAL A 252 -31.97 20.65 7.05
N LEU A 253 -30.86 20.82 6.31
CA LEU A 253 -30.43 22.15 5.87
C LEU A 253 -31.08 22.64 4.57
N LYS A 254 -31.57 21.74 3.72
CA LYS A 254 -32.36 22.13 2.54
C LYS A 254 -33.84 22.41 2.84
N ALA A 255 -34.36 21.93 3.96
CA ALA A 255 -35.73 22.21 4.42
C ALA A 255 -35.83 23.45 5.31
N ALA A 256 -34.70 23.98 5.82
CA ALA A 256 -34.64 25.23 6.58
C ALA A 256 -34.39 26.47 5.70
N GLN A 257 -34.27 26.28 4.38
CA GLN A 257 -34.09 27.34 3.38
C GLN A 257 -35.17 27.29 2.28
N SER A 258 -36.24 26.52 2.47
CA SER A 258 -37.41 26.44 1.58
C SER A 258 -38.66 26.93 2.28
#